data_AF-A0A2N1D617-F1
#
_entry.id   AF-A0A2N1D617-F1
#
_cell.length_a   1.000
_cell.length_b   1.000
_cell.length_c   1.000
_cell.angle_alpha   90.00
_cell.angle_beta   90.00
_cell.angle_gamma   90.00
#
_symmetry.space_group_name_H-M   'P 1'
#
loop_
_entity.id
_entity.type
_entity.pdbx_description
1 polymer ?
#
loop_
_entity_poly.entity_id
_entity_poly.type
_entity_poly.pdbx_seq_one_letter_code
_entity_poly.pdbx_strand_id
1 'polypeptide(L)'
;MKFNIPDINGIDAWGYINTKLNTDPTYLAHIDEFEKERSGTKLFSTFKFDDQLAVNLTAWCKKYLTEQKFSALCASLRKKNSRRKLNVFSVVIDNDTYNKLNDLSALYEMTIKDCMSMLIEDRYQEVDPPVAKSANVRRKK
;
A
#
# COMPACT_ATOMS: atom_id res chain seq x y z
N MET A 1 17.46 14.61 1.35
CA MET A 1 16.70 13.72 2.29
C MET A 1 17.57 12.53 2.68
N LYS A 2 17.53 11.96 3.91
CA LYS A 2 18.41 10.82 4.26
C LYS A 2 17.85 9.53 3.67
N PHE A 3 18.44 9.05 2.56
CA PHE A 3 18.18 7.71 2.03
C PHE A 3 18.45 6.68 3.14
N ASN A 4 17.39 6.06 3.64
CA ASN A 4 17.46 5.03 4.67
C ASN A 4 16.25 4.10 4.56
N ILE A 5 16.51 2.81 4.43
CA ILE A 5 15.49 1.76 4.50
C ILE A 5 15.60 1.12 5.89
N PRO A 6 14.57 1.22 6.74
CA PRO A 6 14.55 0.53 8.03
C PRO A 6 14.56 -1.00 7.84
N ASP A 7 15.21 -1.73 8.76
CA ASP A 7 15.35 -3.20 8.68
C ASP A 7 14.01 -3.92 8.50
N ILE A 8 12.98 -3.47 9.25
CA ILE A 8 11.62 -3.99 9.16
C ILE A 8 11.02 -3.94 7.74
N ASN A 9 11.54 -3.07 6.86
CA ASN A 9 11.07 -2.90 5.50
C ASN A 9 12.00 -3.53 4.45
N GLY A 10 13.10 -4.19 4.83
CA GLY A 10 14.12 -4.68 3.89
C GLY A 10 13.54 -5.58 2.79
N ILE A 11 12.77 -6.61 3.17
CA ILE A 11 12.15 -7.54 2.24
C ILE A 11 11.14 -6.85 1.31
N ASP A 12 10.33 -5.94 1.85
CA ASP A 12 9.32 -5.22 1.07
C ASP A 12 9.94 -4.22 0.10
N ALA A 13 11.02 -3.55 0.52
CA ALA A 13 11.79 -2.65 -0.32
C ALA A 13 12.46 -3.42 -1.45
N TRP A 14 13.06 -4.57 -1.16
CA TRP A 14 13.60 -5.47 -2.18
C TRP A 14 12.51 -5.87 -3.18
N GLY A 15 11.35 -6.34 -2.70
CA GLY A 15 10.25 -6.76 -3.57
C GLY A 15 9.75 -5.64 -4.50
N TYR A 16 9.63 -4.41 -3.97
CA TYR A 16 9.27 -3.25 -4.77
C TYR A 16 10.30 -2.95 -5.87
N ILE A 17 11.57 -2.87 -5.51
CA ILE A 17 12.65 -2.55 -6.46
C ILE A 17 12.77 -3.65 -7.51
N ASN A 18 12.73 -4.92 -7.09
CA ASN A 18 12.76 -6.06 -8.01
C ASN A 18 11.59 -6.01 -9.00
N THR A 19 10.38 -5.69 -8.55
CA THR A 19 9.23 -5.53 -9.43
C THR A 19 9.46 -4.40 -10.43
N LYS A 20 9.98 -3.26 -9.98
CA LYS A 20 10.24 -2.10 -10.84
C LYS A 20 11.32 -2.38 -11.89
N LEU A 21 12.43 -3.00 -11.52
CA LEU A 21 13.48 -3.37 -12.46
C LEU A 21 13.00 -4.35 -13.55
N ASN A 22 12.03 -5.22 -13.23
CA ASN A 22 11.50 -6.19 -14.19
C ASN A 22 10.33 -5.66 -15.05
N THR A 23 9.59 -4.66 -14.57
CA THR A 23 8.36 -4.17 -15.23
C THR A 23 8.49 -2.80 -15.87
N ASP A 24 9.48 -2.01 -15.44
CA ASP A 24 9.74 -0.66 -15.92
C ASP A 24 11.19 -0.57 -16.42
N PRO A 25 11.43 -0.78 -17.72
CA PRO A 25 12.76 -0.65 -18.33
C PRO A 25 13.37 0.74 -18.17
N THR A 26 12.56 1.76 -17.86
CA THR A 26 13.01 3.14 -17.67
C THR A 26 13.26 3.48 -16.20
N TYR A 27 13.16 2.49 -15.31
CA TYR A 27 13.30 2.71 -13.88
C TYR A 27 14.68 3.25 -13.50
N LEU A 28 15.72 2.98 -14.28
CA LEU A 28 17.06 3.53 -14.09
C LEU A 28 17.54 4.44 -15.24
N ALA A 29 16.69 4.75 -16.22
CA ALA A 29 17.05 5.51 -17.43
C ALA A 29 17.52 6.97 -17.20
N HIS A 30 17.52 7.47 -15.97
CA HIS A 30 18.14 8.76 -15.61
C HIS A 30 19.66 8.66 -15.45
N ILE A 31 20.20 7.45 -15.51
CA ILE A 31 21.63 7.18 -15.51
C ILE A 31 22.07 7.18 -16.98
N ASP A 32 22.70 8.26 -17.44
CA ASP A 32 23.11 8.44 -18.84
C ASP A 32 24.14 7.38 -19.32
N GLU A 33 24.72 6.64 -18.39
CA GLU A 33 25.69 5.57 -18.64
C GLU A 33 25.04 4.19 -18.57
N PHE A 34 24.75 3.61 -19.74
CA PHE A 34 24.16 2.27 -19.87
C PHE A 34 24.88 1.18 -19.06
N GLU A 35 26.22 1.23 -19.00
CA GLU A 35 27.02 0.28 -18.21
C GLU A 35 26.79 0.44 -16.69
N LYS A 36 26.53 1.66 -16.21
CA LYS A 36 26.19 1.91 -14.80
C LYS A 36 24.80 1.41 -14.47
N GLU A 37 23.83 1.57 -15.37
CA GLU A 37 22.50 0.99 -15.23
C GLU A 37 22.58 -0.55 -15.13
N ARG A 38 23.27 -1.19 -16.08
CA ARG A 38 23.45 -2.65 -16.09
C ARG A 38 24.15 -3.15 -14.83
N SER A 39 25.18 -2.42 -14.39
CA SER A 39 25.91 -2.71 -13.15
C SER A 39 25.02 -2.56 -11.91
N GLY A 40 24.13 -1.57 -11.89
CA GLY A 40 23.15 -1.36 -10.83
C GLY A 40 22.19 -2.54 -10.71
N THR A 41 21.60 -2.98 -11.82
CA THR A 41 20.70 -4.13 -11.87
C THR A 41 21.42 -5.42 -11.48
N LYS A 42 22.64 -5.64 -12.00
CA LYS A 42 23.46 -6.81 -11.65
C LYS A 42 23.79 -6.84 -10.16
N LEU A 43 24.23 -5.72 -9.58
CA LEU A 43 24.51 -5.62 -8.14
C LEU A 43 23.26 -5.88 -7.30
N PHE A 44 22.10 -5.34 -7.69
CA PHE A 44 20.85 -5.58 -6.97
C PHE A 44 20.51 -7.08 -6.91
N SER A 45 20.74 -7.82 -8.01
CA SER A 45 20.46 -9.25 -8.09
C SER A 45 21.33 -10.11 -7.16
N THR A 46 22.45 -9.59 -6.63
CA THR A 46 23.31 -10.35 -5.71
C THR A 46 22.88 -10.23 -4.25
N PHE A 47 21.88 -9.41 -3.93
CA PHE A 47 21.45 -9.20 -2.54
C PHE A 47 20.76 -10.44 -1.97
N LYS A 48 21.21 -10.85 -0.79
CA LYS A 48 20.66 -11.97 -0.03
C LYS A 48 19.68 -11.44 1.03
N PHE A 49 18.73 -12.29 1.42
CA PHE A 49 17.82 -12.02 2.52
C PHE A 49 18.48 -12.34 3.86
N ASP A 50 19.43 -11.47 4.25
CA ASP A 50 20.15 -11.53 5.51
C ASP A 50 20.00 -10.20 6.28
N ASP A 51 20.63 -10.12 7.46
CA ASP A 51 20.58 -8.94 8.33
C ASP A 51 21.20 -7.69 7.68
N GLN A 52 21.96 -7.84 6.58
CA GLN A 52 22.57 -6.72 5.86
C GLN A 52 21.71 -6.23 4.69
N LEU A 53 20.57 -6.87 4.41
CA LEU A 53 19.71 -6.51 3.29
C LEU A 53 19.34 -5.02 3.28
N ALA A 54 18.87 -4.48 4.42
CA ALA A 54 18.44 -3.10 4.49
C ALA A 54 19.58 -2.09 4.32
N VAL A 55 20.77 -2.42 4.84
CA VAL A 55 22.00 -1.62 4.66
C VAL A 55 22.42 -1.63 3.18
N ASN A 56 22.48 -2.81 2.57
CA ASN A 56 22.83 -3.00 1.17
C ASN A 56 21.85 -2.27 0.23
N LEU A 57 20.54 -2.38 0.50
CA LEU A 57 19.51 -1.65 -0.24
C LEU A 57 19.62 -0.15 -0.05
N THR A 58 19.93 0.33 1.16
CA THR A 58 20.12 1.76 1.42
C THR A 58 21.30 2.31 0.63
N ALA A 59 22.43 1.60 0.62
CA ALA A 59 23.61 1.97 -0.17
C ALA A 59 23.31 1.95 -1.67
N TRP A 60 22.59 0.92 -2.15
CA TRP A 60 22.16 0.83 -3.54
C TRP A 60 21.23 1.98 -3.95
N CYS A 61 20.21 2.28 -3.14
CA CYS A 61 19.28 3.37 -3.40
C CYS A 61 19.99 4.71 -3.50
N LYS A 62 20.96 4.99 -2.61
CA LYS A 62 21.77 6.21 -2.66
C LYS A 62 22.55 6.35 -3.96
N LYS A 63 23.03 5.22 -4.51
CA LYS A 63 23.91 5.21 -5.67
C LYS A 63 23.14 5.26 -7.00
N TYR A 64 21.97 4.61 -7.07
CA TYR A 64 21.27 4.38 -8.34
C TYR A 64 19.86 4.99 -8.43
N LEU A 65 19.30 5.55 -7.36
CA LEU A 65 17.98 6.18 -7.41
C LEU A 65 18.06 7.69 -7.25
N THR A 66 17.23 8.40 -8.01
CA THR A 66 16.90 9.80 -7.72
C THR A 66 16.10 9.92 -6.42
N GLU A 67 16.14 11.11 -5.81
CA GLU A 67 15.32 11.40 -4.61
C GLU A 67 13.82 11.19 -4.87
N GLN A 68 13.34 11.48 -6.08
CA GLN A 68 11.94 11.27 -6.46
C GLN A 68 11.57 9.77 -6.44
N LYS A 69 12.39 8.91 -7.06
CA LYS A 69 12.13 7.46 -7.08
C LYS A 69 12.25 6.85 -5.69
N PHE A 70 13.20 7.33 -4.88
CA PHE A 70 13.30 6.91 -3.49
C PHE A 70 12.10 7.35 -2.64
N SER A 71 11.61 8.57 -2.84
CA SER A 71 10.40 9.06 -2.14
C SER A 71 9.17 8.22 -2.50
N ALA A 72 9.04 7.83 -3.78
CA ALA A 72 7.97 6.94 -4.23
C ALA A 72 8.06 5.54 -3.58
N LEU A 73 9.27 4.97 -3.47
CA LEU A 73 9.52 3.73 -2.73
C LEU A 73 9.06 3.87 -1.28
N CYS A 74 9.52 4.89 -0.55
CA CYS A 74 9.12 5.10 0.84
C CYS A 74 7.60 5.26 1.01
N ALA A 75 6.94 5.98 0.10
CA ALA A 75 5.49 6.14 0.11
C ALA A 75 4.76 4.80 -0.09
N SER A 76 5.26 3.96 -1.01
CA SER A 76 4.73 2.62 -1.26
C SER A 76 4.85 1.73 -0.02
N LEU A 77 6.02 1.74 0.64
CA LEU A 77 6.26 0.98 1.87
C LEU A 77 5.33 1.43 3.00
N ARG A 78 5.15 2.74 3.20
CA ARG A 78 4.19 3.28 4.19
C ARG A 78 2.76 2.80 3.90
N LYS A 79 2.32 2.85 2.64
CA LYS A 79 0.99 2.35 2.24
C LYS A 79 0.85 0.85 2.51
N LYS A 80 1.86 0.05 2.18
CA LYS A 80 1.85 -1.40 2.43
C LYS A 80 1.75 -1.73 3.92
N ASN A 81 2.55 -1.05 4.76
CA ASN A 81 2.52 -1.23 6.20
C ASN A 81 1.19 -0.79 6.82
N SER A 82 0.60 0.30 6.35
CA SER A 82 -0.73 0.75 6.76
C SER A 82 -1.79 -0.31 6.40
N ARG A 83 -1.76 -0.86 5.18
CA ARG A 83 -2.69 -1.90 4.74
C ARG A 83 -2.58 -3.20 5.56
N ARG A 84 -1.37 -3.63 5.95
CA ARG A 84 -1.20 -4.82 6.80
C ARG A 84 -1.86 -4.69 8.18
N LYS A 85 -1.97 -3.47 8.70
CA LYS A 85 -2.57 -3.21 10.02
C LYS A 85 -4.09 -3.07 9.98
N LEU A 86 -4.67 -2.88 8.79
CA LEU A 86 -6.09 -2.61 8.62
C LEU A 86 -6.78 -3.82 8.00
N ASN A 87 -7.80 -4.37 8.67
CA ASN A 87 -8.70 -5.35 8.08
C ASN A 87 -9.71 -4.63 7.18
N VAL A 88 -9.26 -4.24 5.99
CA VAL A 88 -10.08 -3.54 4.98
C VAL A 88 -10.41 -4.50 3.85
N PHE A 89 -11.65 -4.44 3.38
CA PHE A 89 -12.09 -5.10 2.16
C PHE A 89 -12.48 -4.05 1.11
N SER A 90 -12.36 -4.41 -0.15
CA SER A 90 -12.81 -3.55 -1.26
C SER A 90 -14.23 -3.95 -1.66
N VAL A 91 -15.08 -2.95 -1.87
CA VAL A 91 -16.44 -3.14 -2.39
C VAL A 91 -16.50 -2.60 -3.79
N VAL A 92 -17.08 -3.36 -4.71
CA VAL A 92 -17.39 -2.91 -6.06
C VAL A 92 -18.86 -2.50 -6.09
N ILE A 93 -19.12 -1.25 -6.44
CA ILE A 93 -20.45 -0.70 -6.69
C ILE A 93 -20.44 -0.01 -8.05
N ASP A 94 -21.61 0.11 -8.67
CA ASP A 94 -21.74 0.86 -9.90
C ASP A 94 -21.57 2.36 -9.67
N ASN A 95 -21.29 3.09 -10.75
CA ASN A 95 -20.93 4.50 -10.66
C ASN A 95 -22.11 5.38 -10.20
N ASP A 96 -23.35 5.02 -10.54
CA ASP A 96 -24.54 5.78 -10.13
C ASP A 96 -24.78 5.64 -8.63
N THR A 97 -24.70 4.42 -8.10
CA THR A 97 -24.75 4.16 -6.65
C THR A 97 -23.61 4.88 -5.90
N TYR A 98 -22.40 4.88 -6.46
CA TYR A 98 -21.28 5.62 -5.87
C TYR A 98 -21.55 7.13 -5.80
N ASN A 99 -22.04 7.74 -6.88
CA ASN A 99 -22.33 9.17 -6.93
C ASN A 99 -23.41 9.56 -5.90
N LYS A 100 -24.48 8.77 -5.79
CA LYS A 100 -25.53 8.98 -4.78
C LYS A 100 -24.97 8.92 -3.36
N LEU A 101 -24.12 7.93 -3.07
CA LEU A 101 -23.47 7.82 -1.78
C LEU A 101 -22.51 9.00 -1.51
N ASN A 102 -21.81 9.48 -2.54
CA ASN A 102 -20.93 10.63 -2.44
C ASN A 102 -21.72 11.92 -2.13
N ASP A 103 -22.83 12.16 -2.82
CA ASP A 103 -23.71 13.31 -2.58
C ASP A 103 -24.30 13.29 -1.16
N LEU A 104 -24.75 12.12 -0.70
CA LEU A 104 -25.21 11.94 0.69
C LEU A 104 -24.09 12.22 1.69
N SER A 105 -22.88 11.69 1.45
CA SER A 105 -21.75 11.93 2.35
C SER A 105 -21.37 13.40 2.44
N ALA A 106 -21.47 14.14 1.33
CA ALA A 106 -21.25 15.58 1.29
C ALA A 106 -22.32 16.35 2.06
N LEU A 107 -23.60 15.99 1.88
CA LEU A 107 -24.72 16.58 2.62
C LEU A 107 -24.56 16.44 4.14
N TYR A 108 -24.08 15.28 4.59
CA TYR A 108 -23.86 14.99 6.01
C TYR A 108 -22.46 15.37 6.51
N GLU A 109 -21.63 16.03 5.70
CA GLU A 109 -20.26 16.45 6.02
C GLU A 109 -19.37 15.31 6.59
N MET A 110 -19.52 14.11 6.04
CA MET A 110 -18.84 12.90 6.53
C MET A 110 -18.12 12.17 5.41
N THR A 111 -17.24 11.23 5.77
CA THR A 111 -16.60 10.40 4.75
C THR A 111 -17.62 9.42 4.16
N ILE A 112 -17.42 9.02 2.90
CA ILE A 112 -18.22 7.97 2.24
C ILE A 112 -18.36 6.72 3.11
N LYS A 113 -17.27 6.33 3.80
CA LYS A 113 -17.26 5.20 4.71
C LYS A 113 -18.22 5.41 5.88
N ASP A 114 -18.14 6.56 6.54
CA ASP A 114 -18.95 6.83 7.74
C ASP A 114 -20.42 7.00 7.36
N CYS A 115 -20.72 7.60 6.20
CA CYS A 115 -22.07 7.67 5.64
C CYS A 115 -22.64 6.28 5.37
N MET A 116 -21.86 5.41 4.72
CA MET A 116 -22.29 4.03 4.48
C MET A 116 -22.51 3.26 5.79
N SER A 117 -21.66 3.43 6.79
CA SER A 117 -21.84 2.83 8.12
C SER A 117 -23.11 3.30 8.81
N MET A 118 -23.37 4.61 8.81
CA MET A 118 -24.60 5.19 9.38
C MET A 118 -25.85 4.60 8.72
N LEU A 119 -25.91 4.58 7.38
CA LEU A 119 -27.05 4.02 6.64
C LEU A 119 -27.27 2.53 6.94
N ILE A 120 -26.19 1.76 7.08
CA ILE A 120 -26.28 0.34 7.45
C ILE A 120 -26.79 0.19 8.87
N GLU A 121 -26.27 0.96 9.83
CA GLU A 121 -26.67 0.88 11.24
C GLU A 121 -28.13 1.26 11.43
N ASP A 122 -28.58 2.38 10.82
CA ASP A 122 -29.97 2.83 10.84
C ASP A 122 -30.90 1.73 10.31
N ARG A 123 -30.57 1.18 9.14
CA ARG A 123 -31.40 0.13 8.55
C ARG A 123 -31.36 -1.17 9.33
N TYR A 124 -30.23 -1.53 9.92
CA TYR A 124 -30.09 -2.73 10.73
C TYR A 124 -30.91 -2.65 12.02
N GLN A 125 -30.97 -1.48 12.65
CA GLN A 125 -31.83 -1.23 13.82
C GLN A 125 -33.30 -1.26 13.46
N GLU A 126 -33.69 -0.65 12.33
CA GLU A 126 -35.08 -0.61 11.88
C GLU A 126 -35.62 -2.00 11.52
N VAL A 127 -34.79 -2.85 10.89
CA VAL A 127 -35.21 -4.17 10.41
C VAL A 127 -35.11 -5.26 11.49
N ASP A 128 -34.31 -5.07 12.56
CA ASP A 128 -33.95 -6.08 13.58
C ASP A 128 -33.80 -7.51 12.98
N PRO A 129 -32.88 -7.71 12.04
CA PRO A 129 -32.83 -8.94 11.26
C PRO A 129 -32.63 -10.15 12.18
N PRO A 130 -33.40 -11.25 12.03
CA PRO A 130 -33.38 -12.38 12.96
C PRO A 130 -32.01 -13.05 13.09
N VAL A 131 -31.14 -12.92 12.08
CA VAL A 131 -29.75 -13.41 12.08
C VAL A 131 -28.86 -12.68 13.12
N ALA A 132 -29.21 -11.44 13.50
CA ALA A 132 -28.55 -10.67 14.55
C ALA A 132 -28.58 -11.41 15.90
N LYS A 133 -29.71 -12.03 16.21
CA LYS A 133 -29.94 -12.78 17.46
C LYS A 133 -29.07 -14.03 17.51
N SER A 134 -28.87 -14.71 16.38
CA SER A 134 -28.00 -15.89 16.26
C SER A 134 -26.50 -15.55 16.27
N ALA A 135 -26.09 -14.44 15.68
CA ALA A 135 -24.69 -14.01 15.62
C ALA A 135 -24.16 -13.55 16.99
N ASN A 136 -24.99 -12.85 17.78
CA ASN A 136 -24.64 -12.45 19.15
C ASN A 136 -24.45 -13.64 20.10
N VAL A 137 -25.14 -14.77 19.87
CA VAL A 137 -24.93 -16.02 20.61
C VAL A 137 -23.59 -16.67 20.24
N ARG A 138 -23.16 -16.59 18.96
CA ARG A 138 -21.87 -17.14 18.52
C ARG A 138 -20.66 -16.33 19.00
N ARG A 139 -20.78 -15.01 19.14
CA ARG A 139 -19.69 -14.14 19.62
C ARG A 139 -19.49 -14.16 21.14
N LYS A 140 -20.44 -14.74 21.90
CA LYS A 140 -20.38 -14.90 23.37
C LYS A 140 -19.87 -16.28 23.81
N LYS A 141 -19.51 -17.16 22.87
CA LYS A 141 -18.79 -18.41 23.11
C LYS A 141 -17.33 -18.21 22.72
#